data_AF-A0A9D7F3F3-F1
#
_entry.id   AF-A0A9D7F3F3-F1
#
_cell.length_a   1.000
_cell.length_b   1.000
_cell.length_c   1.000
_cell.angle_alpha   90.00
_cell.angle_beta   90.00
_cell.angle_gamma   90.00
#
_symmetry.space_group_name_H-M   'P 1'
#
loop_
_entity.id
_entity.type
_entity.pdbx_description
1 polymer ?
#
loop_
_entity_poly.entity_id
_entity_poly.type
_entity_poly.pdbx_seq_one_letter_code
_entity_poly.pdbx_strand_id
1 'polypeptide(L)'
;MIYNATKHEVQHLIPWQYCKESTQHSIMKKLAKLGWHPSNPILNGLVVPKNLPNGMVFHHGSHPAYNEWVDDALTKMDNTMPESQLYGKMMKLTDFLNSKIEEAYQNGKSLNSYFKDDVKKFDIINLDY
;
A
#
# COMPACT_ATOMS: atom_id res chain seq x y z
N MET A 1 19.47 14.01 -12.38
CA MET A 1 18.48 13.26 -13.17
C MET A 1 17.25 14.14 -13.35
N ILE A 2 16.88 14.46 -14.59
CA ILE A 2 15.67 15.26 -14.87
C ILE A 2 14.47 14.30 -14.80
N TYR A 3 13.66 14.42 -13.75
CA TYR A 3 12.44 13.64 -13.57
C TYR A 3 11.41 14.10 -14.61
N ASN A 4 11.21 13.31 -15.67
CA ASN A 4 10.26 13.67 -16.72
C ASN A 4 8.84 13.26 -16.30
N ALA A 5 8.17 14.16 -15.58
CA ALA A 5 6.81 14.00 -15.03
C ALA A 5 5.73 13.70 -16.09
N THR A 6 6.05 13.79 -17.38
CA THR A 6 5.12 13.43 -18.45
C THR A 6 4.90 11.92 -18.59
N LYS A 7 5.86 11.08 -18.15
CA LYS A 7 5.83 9.61 -18.34
C LYS A 7 5.46 8.80 -17.10
N HIS A 8 5.38 9.41 -15.93
CA HIS A 8 5.09 8.73 -14.66
C HIS A 8 3.94 9.42 -13.94
N GLU A 9 3.15 8.65 -13.20
CA GLU A 9 2.12 9.14 -12.30
C GLU A 9 2.39 8.66 -10.87
N VAL A 10 1.93 9.44 -9.90
CA VAL A 10 2.02 9.09 -8.48
C VAL A 10 0.67 8.54 -8.05
N GLN A 11 0.67 7.35 -7.48
CA GLN A 11 -0.51 6.67 -6.98
C GLN A 11 -0.33 6.36 -5.50
N HIS A 12 -1.43 6.25 -4.75
CA HIS A 12 -1.36 5.80 -3.37
C HIS A 12 -1.13 4.28 -3.24
N LEU A 13 -0.22 3.87 -2.36
CA LEU A 13 -0.03 2.47 -1.97
C LEU A 13 -1.28 1.99 -1.24
N ILE A 14 -1.59 2.60 -0.11
CA ILE A 14 -2.83 2.34 0.60
C ILE A 14 -3.94 3.20 -0.02
N PRO A 15 -5.03 2.57 -0.51
CA PRO A 15 -6.12 3.28 -1.14
C PRO A 15 -6.64 4.44 -0.29
N TRP A 16 -6.77 5.62 -0.91
CA TRP A 16 -7.20 6.84 -0.22
C TRP A 16 -8.55 6.68 0.51
N GLN A 17 -9.43 5.81 0.02
CA GLN A 17 -10.70 5.49 0.66
C GLN A 17 -10.55 4.93 2.10
N TYR A 18 -9.48 4.18 2.39
CA TYR A 18 -9.17 3.70 3.74
C TYR A 18 -8.60 4.79 4.64
N CYS A 19 -8.17 5.90 4.04
CA CYS A 19 -7.54 7.02 4.69
C CYS A 19 -8.47 8.22 4.92
N LYS A 20 -9.52 8.36 4.09
CA LYS A 20 -10.36 9.56 4.00
C LYS A 20 -11.36 9.69 5.15
N GLU A 21 -11.93 8.58 5.60
CA GLU A 21 -12.92 8.60 6.66
C GLU A 21 -12.61 7.50 7.66
N SER A 22 -12.66 7.89 8.92
CA SER A 22 -12.67 7.11 10.18
C SER A 22 -13.32 5.72 10.21
N THR A 23 -13.96 5.26 9.14
CA THR A 23 -15.08 4.33 9.21
C THR A 23 -14.68 2.87 9.12
N GLN A 24 -13.43 2.55 8.72
CA GLN A 24 -12.95 1.16 8.68
C GLN A 24 -11.70 0.93 9.55
N HIS A 25 -10.77 1.89 9.57
CA HIS A 25 -9.47 1.74 10.25
C HIS A 25 -9.20 2.89 11.22
N SER A 26 -9.64 2.75 12.47
CA SER A 26 -9.40 3.76 13.54
C SER A 26 -7.90 4.05 13.76
N ILE A 27 -7.05 3.09 13.38
CA ILE A 27 -5.60 3.17 13.43
C ILE A 27 -5.02 4.26 12.50
N MET A 28 -5.67 4.56 11.37
CA MET A 28 -5.20 5.58 10.41
C MET A 28 -5.22 6.97 11.02
N LYS A 29 -6.18 7.26 11.92
CA LYS A 29 -6.20 8.51 12.68
C LYS A 29 -5.03 8.63 13.66
N LYS A 30 -4.66 7.53 14.30
CA LYS A 30 -3.51 7.47 15.23
C LYS A 30 -2.21 7.67 14.44
N LEU A 31 -2.04 6.96 13.34
CA LEU A 31 -0.90 7.11 12.42
C LEU A 31 -0.75 8.52 11.85
N ALA A 32 -1.86 9.17 11.48
CA ALA A 32 -1.85 10.57 11.03
C ALA A 32 -1.35 11.54 12.11
N LYS A 33 -1.72 11.33 13.38
CA LYS A 33 -1.18 12.13 14.50
C LYS A 33 0.31 11.91 14.73
N LEU A 34 0.82 10.74 14.36
CA LEU A 34 2.23 10.37 14.44
C LEU A 34 3.04 10.83 13.21
N GLY A 35 2.42 11.53 12.25
CA GLY A 35 3.09 12.08 11.07
C GLY A 35 3.09 11.17 9.85
N TRP A 36 2.47 9.99 9.91
CA TRP A 36 2.21 9.19 8.72
C TRP A 36 0.96 9.75 8.05
N HIS A 37 1.14 10.52 6.98
CA HIS A 37 0.02 11.12 6.27
C HIS A 37 -0.27 10.36 4.97
N PRO A 38 -1.53 10.00 4.71
CA PRO A 38 -1.90 9.27 3.50
C PRO A 38 -1.64 10.07 2.22
N SER A 39 -1.54 11.39 2.31
CA SER A 39 -1.24 12.31 1.21
C SER A 39 0.25 12.57 1.04
N ASN A 40 1.10 11.98 1.89
CA ASN A 40 2.55 12.12 1.76
C ASN A 40 3.04 11.14 0.68
N PRO A 41 3.48 11.62 -0.49
CA PRO A 41 3.91 10.75 -1.58
C PRO A 41 5.21 10.00 -1.27
N ILE A 42 5.95 10.40 -0.23
CA ILE A 42 7.15 9.67 0.23
C ILE A 42 6.74 8.44 1.05
N LEU A 43 5.65 8.52 1.82
CA LEU A 43 5.22 7.46 2.75
C LEU A 43 4.11 6.57 2.20
N ASN A 44 3.30 7.09 1.30
CA ASN A 44 2.15 6.40 0.72
C ASN A 44 2.11 6.53 -0.80
N GLY A 45 3.14 7.10 -1.42
CA GLY A 45 3.20 7.25 -2.87
C GLY A 45 3.96 6.13 -3.54
N LEU A 46 3.47 5.73 -4.70
CA LEU A 46 4.11 4.85 -5.65
C LEU A 46 4.27 5.62 -6.96
N VAL A 47 5.49 5.66 -7.48
CA VAL A 47 5.76 6.20 -8.81
C VAL A 47 5.64 5.07 -9.83
N VAL A 48 4.64 5.14 -10.72
CA VAL A 48 4.45 4.18 -11.80
C VAL A 48 4.58 4.85 -13.17
N PRO A 49 5.08 4.14 -14.19
CA PRO A 49 4.96 4.60 -15.58
C PRO A 49 3.48 4.76 -15.98
N LYS A 50 3.13 5.81 -16.72
CA LYS A 50 1.74 6.02 -17.20
C LYS A 50 1.27 4.98 -18.23
N ASN A 51 2.20 4.34 -18.93
CA ASN A 51 1.92 3.41 -20.03
C ASN A 51 2.37 1.99 -19.65
N LEU A 52 1.86 1.47 -18.54
CA LEU A 52 2.13 0.09 -18.15
C LEU A 52 1.49 -0.88 -19.16
N PRO A 53 2.19 -1.94 -19.61
CA PRO A 53 1.61 -2.96 -20.47
C PRO A 53 0.42 -3.66 -19.82
N ASN A 54 -0.56 -4.09 -20.62
CA ASN A 54 -1.61 -5.05 -20.23
C ASN A 54 -2.45 -4.70 -18.99
N GLY A 55 -3.12 -3.55 -18.98
CA GLY A 55 -4.16 -3.29 -17.97
C GLY A 55 -3.65 -3.20 -16.53
N MET A 56 -2.33 -3.09 -16.34
CA MET A 56 -1.70 -2.70 -15.07
C MET A 56 -1.90 -1.19 -14.82
N VAL A 57 -3.11 -0.69 -15.05
CA VAL A 57 -3.41 0.70 -14.71
C VAL A 57 -3.59 0.75 -13.21
N PHE A 58 -2.78 1.56 -12.55
CA PHE A 58 -2.75 1.65 -11.10
C PHE A 58 -3.85 2.64 -10.65
N HIS A 59 -5.10 2.35 -10.99
CA HIS A 59 -6.25 3.13 -10.52
C HIS A 59 -6.69 2.60 -9.15
N HIS A 60 -6.81 3.48 -8.18
CA HIS A 60 -7.41 3.15 -6.88
C HIS A 60 -8.75 2.42 -7.07
N GLY A 61 -8.97 1.35 -6.30
CA GLY A 61 -10.20 0.58 -6.36
C GLY A 61 -10.30 -0.46 -7.49
N SER A 62 -9.37 -0.48 -8.46
CA SER A 62 -9.43 -1.41 -9.60
C SER A 62 -8.80 -2.79 -9.36
N HIS A 63 -8.18 -3.00 -8.20
CA HIS A 63 -7.52 -4.26 -7.81
C HIS A 63 -8.15 -4.89 -6.54
N PRO A 64 -9.33 -5.53 -6.63
CA PRO A 64 -10.01 -6.19 -5.51
C PRO A 64 -9.13 -7.02 -4.57
N ALA A 65 -8.29 -7.93 -5.07
CA ALA A 65 -7.47 -8.80 -4.23
C ALA A 65 -6.34 -8.04 -3.51
N TYR A 66 -5.79 -7.02 -4.15
CA TYR A 66 -4.84 -6.11 -3.51
C TYR A 66 -5.52 -5.31 -2.39
N ASN A 67 -6.68 -4.74 -2.69
CA ASN A 67 -7.45 -3.94 -1.74
C ASN A 67 -7.86 -4.78 -0.53
N GLU A 68 -8.36 -6.00 -0.74
CA GLU A 68 -8.76 -6.93 0.34
C GLU A 68 -7.57 -7.30 1.23
N TRP A 69 -6.40 -7.56 0.65
CA TRP A 69 -5.21 -7.87 1.44
C TRP A 69 -4.75 -6.67 2.28
N VAL A 70 -4.75 -5.46 1.71
CA VAL A 70 -4.42 -4.22 2.45
C VAL A 70 -5.42 -3.97 3.58
N ASP A 71 -6.71 -4.18 3.33
CA ASP A 71 -7.77 -4.02 4.33
C ASP A 71 -7.61 -5.01 5.50
N ASP A 72 -7.33 -6.28 5.19
CA ASP A 72 -7.05 -7.32 6.20
C ASP A 72 -5.77 -6.97 7.01
N ALA A 73 -4.75 -6.43 6.34
CA ALA A 73 -3.53 -6.01 6.99
C ALA A 73 -3.73 -4.88 7.99
N LEU A 74 -4.48 -3.85 7.60
CA LEU A 74 -4.82 -2.73 8.47
C LEU A 74 -5.74 -3.17 9.63
N THR A 75 -6.68 -4.11 9.37
CA THR A 75 -7.58 -4.67 10.40
C THR A 75 -6.81 -5.42 11.49
N LYS A 76 -5.77 -6.16 11.10
CA LYS A 76 -4.95 -6.98 12.02
C LYS A 76 -3.93 -6.16 12.80
N MET A 77 -3.71 -4.89 12.47
CA MET A 77 -2.83 -4.04 13.26
C MET A 77 -3.50 -3.68 14.60
N ASP A 78 -2.91 -4.16 15.70
CA ASP A 78 -3.38 -3.87 17.04
C ASP A 78 -3.27 -2.37 17.36
N ASN A 79 -4.40 -1.68 17.46
CA ASN A 79 -4.44 -0.25 17.73
C ASN A 79 -4.04 0.11 19.18
N THR A 80 -3.92 -0.88 20.07
CA THR A 80 -3.50 -0.71 21.47
C THR A 80 -1.99 -0.71 21.65
N MET A 81 -1.22 -1.11 20.63
CA MET A 81 0.23 -1.12 20.71
C MET A 81 0.84 0.28 20.93
N PRO A 82 2.06 0.37 21.50
CA PRO A 82 2.78 1.63 21.65
C PRO A 82 2.89 2.38 20.32
N GLU A 83 2.76 3.70 20.35
CA GLU A 83 2.72 4.54 19.15
C GLU A 83 3.93 4.35 18.22
N SER A 84 5.13 4.20 18.80
CA SER A 84 6.36 3.92 18.05
C SER A 84 6.32 2.56 17.33
N GLN A 85 5.75 1.53 17.96
CA GLN A 85 5.60 0.21 17.35
C GLN A 85 4.56 0.24 16.23
N LEU A 86 3.46 0.97 16.45
CA LEU A 86 2.42 1.15 15.45
C LEU A 86 2.97 1.85 14.20
N TYR A 87 3.67 2.96 14.41
CA TYR A 87 4.31 3.69 13.31
C TYR A 87 5.34 2.80 12.60
N GLY A 88 6.16 2.05 13.35
CA GLY A 88 7.12 1.11 12.79
C GLY A 88 6.46 0.03 11.91
N LYS A 89 5.40 -0.62 12.39
CA LYS A 89 4.65 -1.62 11.60
C LYS A 89 4.01 -1.00 10.36
N MET A 90 3.52 0.22 10.44
CA MET A 90 2.97 0.95 9.30
C MET A 90 4.03 1.22 8.22
N MET A 91 5.23 1.64 8.62
CA MET A 91 6.36 1.81 7.69
C MET A 91 6.76 0.49 7.02
N LYS A 92 6.86 -0.60 7.80
CA LYS A 92 7.14 -1.93 7.26
C LYS A 92 6.06 -2.41 6.27
N LEU A 93 4.79 -2.11 6.55
CA LEU A 93 3.69 -2.40 5.61
C LEU A 93 3.88 -1.63 4.30
N THR A 94 4.17 -0.32 4.37
CA THR A 94 4.46 0.50 3.17
C THR A 94 5.60 -0.11 2.35
N ASP A 95 6.72 -0.46 3.00
CA ASP A 95 7.90 -1.02 2.33
C ASP A 95 7.59 -2.38 1.68
N PHE A 96 6.86 -3.24 2.40
CA PHE A 96 6.39 -4.52 1.88
C PHE A 96 5.51 -4.34 0.64
N LEU A 97 4.51 -3.47 0.70
CA LEU A 97 3.61 -3.22 -0.43
C LEU A 97 4.39 -2.70 -1.65
N ASN A 98 5.30 -1.75 -1.46
CA ASN A 98 6.19 -1.27 -2.51
C ASN A 98 6.96 -2.41 -3.19
N SER A 99 7.63 -3.25 -2.39
CA SER A 99 8.38 -4.40 -2.90
C SER A 99 7.48 -5.37 -3.69
N LYS A 100 6.28 -5.68 -3.18
CA LYS A 100 5.34 -6.60 -3.84
C LYS A 100 4.74 -6.04 -5.13
N ILE A 101 4.52 -4.75 -5.20
CA ILE A 101 4.10 -4.08 -6.43
C ILE A 101 5.22 -4.11 -7.47
N GLU A 102 6.46 -3.84 -7.07
CA GLU A 102 7.61 -3.94 -7.96
C GLU A 102 7.80 -5.36 -8.49
N GLU A 103 7.70 -6.38 -7.61
CA GLU A 103 7.76 -7.79 -8.02
C GLU A 103 6.62 -8.15 -9.00
N ALA A 104 5.40 -7.70 -8.76
CA ALA A 104 4.28 -7.93 -9.68
C ALA A 104 4.59 -7.35 -11.08
N TYR A 105 5.13 -6.13 -11.13
CA TYR A 105 5.55 -5.48 -12.37
C TYR A 105 6.65 -6.25 -13.10
N GLN A 106 7.72 -6.61 -12.39
CA GLN A 106 8.85 -7.37 -12.95
C GLN A 106 8.41 -8.73 -13.50
N ASN A 107 7.38 -9.34 -12.90
CA ASN A 107 6.81 -10.62 -13.34
C ASN A 107 5.69 -10.49 -14.39
N GLY A 108 5.37 -9.28 -14.85
CA GLY A 108 4.32 -9.08 -15.84
C GLY A 108 2.90 -9.41 -15.33
N LYS A 109 2.69 -9.47 -14.01
CA LYS A 109 1.40 -9.82 -13.40
C LYS A 109 0.61 -8.57 -13.02
N SER A 110 -0.72 -8.65 -13.09
CA SER A 110 -1.57 -7.63 -12.46
C SER A 110 -1.47 -7.76 -10.94
N LEU A 111 -1.69 -6.67 -10.21
CA LEU A 111 -1.72 -6.73 -8.74
C LEU A 111 -2.77 -7.72 -8.24
N ASN A 112 -3.91 -7.80 -8.93
CA ASN A 112 -4.96 -8.74 -8.59
C ASN A 112 -4.49 -10.20 -8.65
N SER A 113 -3.85 -10.62 -9.74
CA SER A 113 -3.36 -12.00 -9.84
C SER A 113 -2.20 -12.23 -8.87
N TYR A 114 -1.26 -11.30 -8.76
CA TYR A 114 -0.11 -11.42 -7.88
C TYR A 114 -0.52 -11.50 -6.40
N PHE A 115 -1.42 -10.64 -5.92
CA PHE A 115 -1.86 -10.67 -4.52
C PHE A 115 -2.71 -11.91 -4.22
N LYS A 116 -3.52 -12.37 -5.18
CA LYS A 116 -4.34 -13.57 -5.05
C LYS A 116 -3.51 -14.86 -5.02
N ASP A 117 -2.42 -14.93 -5.77
CA ASP A 117 -1.69 -16.19 -5.99
C ASP A 117 -0.38 -16.27 -5.20
N ASP A 118 0.30 -15.14 -5.03
CA ASP A 118 1.64 -15.05 -4.47
C ASP A 118 1.64 -14.41 -3.08
N VAL A 119 0.95 -13.28 -2.90
CA VAL A 119 1.02 -12.50 -1.64
C VAL A 119 0.17 -13.10 -0.53
N LYS A 120 -0.95 -13.76 -0.83
CA LYS A 120 -1.78 -14.43 0.20
C LYS A 120 -1.04 -15.47 1.06
N LYS A 121 0.15 -15.89 0.63
CA LYS A 121 1.02 -16.85 1.33
C LYS A 121 1.80 -16.21 2.48
N PHE A 122 1.89 -14.89 2.51
CA PHE A 122 2.57 -14.14 3.58
C PHE A 122 1.59 -13.91 4.72
N ASP A 123 2.00 -14.32 5.93
CA ASP A 123 1.22 -14.04 7.13
C ASP A 123 1.43 -12.58 7.55
N ILE A 124 0.34 -11.83 7.53
CA ILE A 124 0.30 -10.40 7.83
C ILE A 124 0.68 -10.11 9.29
N ILE A 125 0.46 -11.08 10.18
CA ILE A 125 0.74 -10.93 11.62
C ILE A 125 2.26 -10.88 11.89
N ASN A 126 3.07 -11.47 11.00
CA ASN A 126 4.52 -11.62 11.16
C ASN A 126 5.35 -10.62 10.35
N LEU A 127 4.83 -9.42 10.07
CA LEU A 127 5.61 -8.30 9.49
C LEU A 127 6.67 -7.73 10.47
N ASP A 128 7.39 -8.61 11.16
CA ASP A 128 8.50 -8.29 12.06
C ASP A 128 9.86 -8.29 11.33
N TYR A 129 9.86 -8.31 9.99
CA TYR A 129 11.06 -8.21 9.15
C TYR A 129 11.90 -6.97 9.40
#